data_AF-A0A8J6V4S2-F1
#
_entry.id   AF-A0A8J6V4S2-F1
#
_cell.length_a   1.000
_cell.length_b   1.000
_cell.length_c   1.000
_cell.angle_alpha   90.00
_cell.angle_beta   90.00
_cell.angle_gamma   90.00
#
_symmetry.space_group_name_H-M   'P 1'
#
loop_
_entity.id
_entity.type
_entity.pdbx_description
1 polymer ?
#
loop_
_entity_poly.entity_id
_entity_poly.type
_entity_poly.pdbx_seq_one_letter_code
_entity_poly.pdbx_strand_id
1 'polypeptide(L)'
;MQTQFVASQSVEIAVPEQPVPIQHYLRQPQRLVQALVDPTRIEQLSEEIFRLKMRPLSFMALSLQPIVDMKVWADADGTVHLRSTRCEIRGIEYINQRFALNLVGKLSPCQVNGTTHLKGRADLEVKVELPQAFWFTPKAFIEATGNGLLKSVLLTIKQRLMYQLLSDYRRWANTWNQQTPPPQVPVLPADSPSA
;
A
#
# COMPACT_ATOMS: atom_id res chain seq x y z
N MET A 1 31.16 -6.93 -1.15
CA MET A 1 30.43 -8.22 -0.98
C MET A 1 28.99 -8.01 -1.40
N GLN A 2 28.52 -8.75 -2.41
CA GLN A 2 27.12 -8.72 -2.81
C GLN A 2 26.29 -9.54 -1.82
N THR A 3 25.21 -8.95 -1.33
CA THR A 3 24.31 -9.57 -0.36
C THR A 3 22.88 -9.38 -0.80
N GLN A 4 22.02 -10.35 -0.47
CA GLN A 4 20.60 -10.31 -0.77
C GLN A 4 19.81 -10.39 0.54
N PHE A 5 18.81 -9.52 0.66
CA PHE A 5 17.83 -9.55 1.73
C PHE A 5 16.46 -9.84 1.14
N VAL A 6 15.69 -10.66 1.83
CA VAL A 6 14.34 -11.04 1.43
C VAL A 6 13.40 -11.01 2.62
N ALA A 7 12.18 -10.55 2.39
CA ALA A 7 11.07 -10.70 3.32
C ALA A 7 9.75 -10.83 2.57
N SER A 8 8.83 -11.57 3.16
CA SER A 8 7.47 -11.72 2.66
C SER A 8 6.48 -11.52 3.79
N GLN A 9 5.35 -10.91 3.48
CA GLN A 9 4.28 -10.71 4.46
C GLN A 9 2.93 -10.94 3.80
N SER A 10 2.14 -11.81 4.41
CA SER A 10 0.74 -12.00 4.06
C SER A 10 -0.16 -11.27 5.06
N VAL A 11 -1.33 -10.85 4.58
CA VAL A 11 -2.36 -10.20 5.37
C VAL A 11 -3.72 -10.79 5.01
N GLU A 12 -4.55 -10.98 6.03
CA GLU A 12 -5.96 -11.30 5.89
C GLU A 12 -6.73 -10.39 6.83
N ILE A 13 -7.75 -9.70 6.30
CA ILE A 13 -8.50 -8.68 7.02
C ILE A 13 -9.98 -8.93 6.77
N ALA A 14 -10.76 -9.13 7.83
CA ALA A 14 -12.22 -9.12 7.71
C ALA A 14 -12.70 -7.70 7.39
N VAL A 15 -13.50 -7.57 6.33
CA VAL A 15 -14.03 -6.27 5.89
C VAL A 15 -15.39 -6.07 6.53
N PRO A 16 -15.59 -4.98 7.29
CA PRO A 16 -16.90 -4.66 7.83
C PRO A 16 -17.86 -4.35 6.68
N GLU A 17 -19.09 -4.83 6.77
CA GLU A 17 -20.14 -4.50 5.81
C GLU A 17 -20.38 -2.99 5.81
N GLN A 18 -20.53 -2.44 4.61
CA GLN A 18 -20.80 -1.02 4.36
C GLN A 18 -21.80 -0.92 3.20
N PRO A 19 -22.50 0.22 3.05
CA PRO A 19 -23.47 0.43 1.97
C PRO A 19 -22.87 0.24 0.57
N VAL A 20 -21.59 0.57 0.41
CA VAL A 20 -20.85 0.41 -0.85
C VAL A 20 -19.81 -0.69 -0.70
N PRO A 21 -19.80 -1.73 -1.56
CA PRO A 21 -18.82 -2.80 -1.46
C PRO A 21 -17.37 -2.32 -1.63
N ILE A 22 -16.45 -2.94 -0.89
CA ILE A 22 -15.04 -2.55 -0.86
C ILE A 22 -14.34 -2.65 -2.21
N GLN A 23 -14.85 -3.47 -3.13
CA GLN A 23 -14.36 -3.57 -4.51
C GLN A 23 -14.36 -2.19 -5.20
N HIS A 24 -15.40 -1.38 -4.99
CA HIS A 24 -15.50 -0.05 -5.58
C HIS A 24 -14.46 0.91 -5.02
N TYR A 25 -14.15 0.78 -3.73
CA TYR A 25 -13.07 1.53 -3.08
C TYR A 25 -11.70 1.14 -3.66
N LEU A 26 -11.44 -0.17 -3.80
CA LEU A 26 -10.16 -0.69 -4.27
C LEU A 26 -9.86 -0.38 -5.74
N ARG A 27 -10.89 -0.20 -6.58
CA ARG A 27 -10.75 0.28 -7.96
C ARG A 27 -10.20 1.72 -8.06
N GLN A 28 -10.05 2.43 -6.94
CA GLN A 28 -9.38 3.74 -6.88
C GLN A 28 -8.01 3.60 -6.20
N PRO A 29 -6.96 3.14 -6.91
CA PRO A 29 -5.66 2.83 -6.32
C PRO A 29 -5.01 4.05 -5.63
N GLN A 30 -5.23 5.25 -6.17
CA GLN A 30 -4.77 6.51 -5.55
C GLN A 30 -5.30 6.68 -4.11
N ARG A 31 -6.56 6.34 -3.87
CA ARG A 31 -7.19 6.44 -2.54
C ARG A 31 -6.54 5.46 -1.55
N LEU A 32 -6.28 4.24 -2.00
CA LEU A 32 -5.57 3.24 -1.19
C LEU A 32 -4.18 3.73 -0.79
N VAL A 33 -3.41 4.32 -1.72
CA VAL A 33 -2.07 4.86 -1.42
C VAL A 33 -2.15 6.00 -0.40
N GLN A 34 -3.10 6.93 -0.59
CA GLN A 34 -3.32 8.07 0.31
C GLN A 34 -3.82 7.65 1.69
N ALA A 35 -4.59 6.58 1.81
CA ALA A 35 -5.01 6.04 3.10
C ALA A 35 -3.84 5.43 3.89
N LEU A 36 -2.85 4.85 3.19
CA LEU A 36 -1.76 4.11 3.82
C LEU A 36 -0.50 4.94 4.09
N VAL A 37 -0.32 6.05 3.38
CA VAL A 37 0.89 6.86 3.49
C VAL A 37 0.52 8.28 3.89
N ASP A 38 1.39 8.91 4.67
CA ASP A 38 1.20 10.29 5.09
C ASP A 38 1.31 11.21 3.86
N PRO A 39 0.35 12.12 3.63
CA PRO A 39 0.32 13.00 2.45
C PRO A 39 1.61 13.80 2.25
N THR A 40 2.32 14.15 3.33
CA THR A 40 3.59 14.91 3.25
C THR A 40 4.75 14.10 2.66
N ARG A 41 4.55 12.79 2.46
CA ARG A 41 5.56 11.83 1.98
C ARG A 41 5.15 11.12 0.70
N ILE A 42 4.08 11.55 0.06
CA ILE A 42 3.61 11.02 -1.21
C ILE A 42 3.67 12.15 -2.23
N GLU A 43 4.22 11.83 -3.38
CA GLU A 43 4.10 12.64 -4.58
C GLU A 43 3.54 11.75 -5.68
N GLN A 44 2.48 12.20 -6.35
CA GLN A 44 1.90 11.45 -7.46
C GLN A 44 2.59 11.87 -8.76
N LEU A 45 3.29 10.93 -9.40
CA LEU A 45 4.02 11.17 -10.65
C LEU A 45 3.14 10.93 -11.88
N SER A 46 2.20 9.99 -11.79
CA SER A 46 1.17 9.73 -12.80
C SER A 46 -0.05 9.07 -12.17
N GLU A 47 -1.04 8.65 -12.96
CA GLU A 47 -2.24 7.97 -12.47
C GLU A 47 -1.92 6.72 -11.62
N GLU A 48 -0.93 5.92 -12.05
CA GLU A 48 -0.55 4.67 -11.39
C GLU A 48 0.79 4.75 -10.66
N ILE A 49 1.58 5.82 -10.80
CA ILE A 49 2.93 5.90 -10.21
C ILE A 49 2.99 6.94 -9.08
N PHE A 50 3.45 6.49 -7.92
CA PHE A 50 3.56 7.28 -6.69
C PHE A 50 5.00 7.22 -6.16
N ARG A 51 5.59 8.39 -5.91
CA ARG A 51 6.86 8.53 -5.21
C ARG A 51 6.62 8.62 -3.71
N LEU A 52 7.22 7.71 -2.97
CA LEU A 52 7.07 7.57 -1.52
C LEU A 52 8.40 7.88 -0.82
N LYS A 53 8.41 8.90 0.02
CA LYS A 53 9.55 9.20 0.89
C LYS A 53 9.41 8.45 2.21
N MET A 54 10.26 7.45 2.43
CA MET A 54 10.20 6.63 3.64
C MET A 54 10.77 7.38 4.86
N ARG A 55 10.39 6.92 6.06
CA ARG A 55 11.11 7.36 7.27
C ARG A 55 12.55 6.84 7.20
N PRO A 56 13.52 7.54 7.81
CA PRO A 56 14.84 6.98 8.03
C PRO A 56 14.75 5.62 8.72
N LEU A 57 15.53 4.67 8.21
CA LEU A 57 15.65 3.31 8.68
C LEU A 57 17.07 3.11 9.18
N SER A 58 17.22 2.45 10.33
CA SER A 58 18.54 2.07 10.84
C SER A 58 18.88 0.66 10.40
N PHE A 59 20.04 0.51 9.75
CA PHE A 59 20.63 -0.77 9.38
C PHE A 59 22.04 -0.84 9.95
N MET A 60 22.21 -1.56 11.07
CA MET A 60 23.47 -1.59 11.82
C MET A 60 23.94 -0.15 12.14
N ALA A 61 25.12 0.25 11.67
CA ALA A 61 25.65 1.60 11.85
C ALA A 61 25.20 2.62 10.78
N LEU A 62 24.39 2.20 9.79
CA LEU A 62 23.92 3.04 8.70
C LEU A 62 22.51 3.59 8.98
N SER A 63 22.30 4.85 8.63
CA SER A 63 20.98 5.47 8.53
C SER A 63 20.61 5.62 7.06
N LEU A 64 19.52 5.00 6.64
CA LEU A 64 19.09 4.92 5.25
C LEU A 64 17.74 5.62 5.12
N GLN A 65 17.58 6.51 4.13
CA GLN A 65 16.26 7.06 3.80
C GLN A 65 15.88 6.73 2.35
N PRO A 66 15.08 5.67 2.14
CA PRO A 66 14.58 5.32 0.81
C PRO A 66 13.55 6.33 0.27
N ILE A 67 13.64 6.60 -1.02
CA ILE A 67 12.61 7.21 -1.87
C ILE A 67 12.26 6.17 -2.92
N VAL A 68 11.01 5.70 -2.94
CA VAL A 68 10.58 4.60 -3.80
C VAL A 68 9.48 5.09 -4.75
N ASP A 69 9.66 4.87 -6.04
CA ASP A 69 8.59 5.05 -7.02
C ASP A 69 7.85 3.71 -7.13
N MET A 70 6.60 3.68 -6.69
CA MET A 70 5.74 2.51 -6.76
C MET A 70 4.67 2.70 -7.82
N LYS A 71 4.52 1.69 -8.67
CA LYS A 71 3.36 1.52 -9.52
C LYS A 71 2.25 0.80 -8.75
N VAL A 72 1.04 1.34 -8.73
CA VAL A 72 -0.15 0.75 -8.09
C VAL A 72 -1.32 0.85 -9.05
N TRP A 73 -1.95 -0.29 -9.34
CA TRP A 73 -3.09 -0.39 -10.26
C TRP A 73 -4.11 -1.39 -9.74
N ALA A 74 -5.34 -1.31 -10.24
CA ALA A 74 -6.43 -2.18 -9.82
C ALA A 74 -7.09 -2.84 -11.03
N ASP A 75 -7.40 -4.13 -10.88
CA ASP A 75 -8.19 -4.89 -11.84
C ASP A 75 -9.69 -4.63 -11.64
N ALA A 76 -10.49 -5.01 -12.63
CA ALA A 76 -11.94 -4.84 -12.57
C ALA A 76 -12.59 -5.60 -11.41
N ASP A 77 -12.02 -6.69 -10.90
CA ASP A 77 -12.53 -7.44 -9.74
C ASP A 77 -12.23 -6.75 -8.38
N GLY A 78 -11.51 -5.62 -8.39
CA GLY A 78 -11.07 -4.92 -7.19
C GLY A 78 -9.75 -5.46 -6.62
N THR A 79 -9.06 -6.35 -7.33
CA THR A 79 -7.69 -6.75 -7.00
C THR A 79 -6.74 -5.59 -7.25
N VAL A 80 -5.98 -5.21 -6.21
CA VAL A 80 -4.94 -4.18 -6.30
C VAL A 80 -3.58 -4.86 -6.40
N HIS A 81 -2.76 -4.38 -7.33
CA HIS A 81 -1.38 -4.79 -7.50
C HIS A 81 -0.46 -3.62 -7.18
N LEU A 82 0.74 -3.94 -6.67
CA LEU A 82 1.79 -2.96 -6.48
C LEU A 82 3.13 -3.51 -6.94
N ARG A 83 3.98 -2.62 -7.48
CA ARG A 83 5.35 -2.94 -7.87
C ARG A 83 6.26 -1.73 -7.70
N SER A 84 7.45 -1.92 -7.14
CA SER A 84 8.50 -0.88 -7.20
C SER A 84 9.06 -0.75 -8.61
N THR A 85 9.21 0.48 -9.08
CA THR A 85 9.79 0.80 -10.40
C THR A 85 11.16 1.46 -10.27
N ARG A 86 11.36 2.23 -9.20
CA ARG A 86 12.63 2.89 -8.88
C ARG A 86 12.79 2.95 -7.36
N CYS A 87 14.03 2.92 -6.88
CA CYS A 87 14.35 3.21 -5.49
C CYS A 87 15.68 3.95 -5.42
N GLU A 88 15.74 4.99 -4.59
CA GLU A 88 16.94 5.74 -4.26
C GLU A 88 17.10 5.84 -2.75
N ILE A 89 18.32 5.70 -2.26
CA ILE A 89 18.69 5.88 -0.87
C ILE A 89 19.35 7.25 -0.72
N ARG A 90 18.73 8.13 0.07
CA ARG A 90 19.35 9.39 0.49
C ARG A 90 20.36 9.16 1.62
N GLY A 91 21.41 9.97 1.61
CA GLY A 91 22.45 10.01 2.66
C GLY A 91 23.68 9.15 2.36
N ILE A 92 23.62 8.27 1.35
CA ILE A 92 24.75 7.41 0.95
C ILE A 92 24.82 7.34 -0.58
N GLU A 93 25.43 8.32 -1.23
CA GLU A 93 25.38 8.44 -2.70
C GLU A 93 25.94 7.22 -3.44
N TYR A 94 27.05 6.64 -2.96
CA TYR A 94 27.67 5.47 -3.61
C TYR A 94 26.77 4.22 -3.58
N ILE A 95 25.82 4.11 -2.64
CA ILE A 95 24.99 2.91 -2.49
C ILE A 95 23.99 2.79 -3.64
N ASN A 96 23.56 3.90 -4.23
CA ASN A 96 22.53 3.93 -5.27
C ASN A 96 22.94 3.20 -6.55
N GLN A 97 24.24 3.11 -6.84
CA GLN A 97 24.77 2.37 -7.98
C GLN A 97 24.90 0.86 -7.71
N ARG A 98 24.76 0.47 -6.44
CA ARG A 98 25.06 -0.88 -5.94
C ARG A 98 23.90 -1.44 -5.15
N PHE A 99 22.71 -0.89 -5.35
CA PHE A 99 21.50 -1.21 -4.61
C PHE A 99 20.36 -1.40 -5.61
N ALA A 100 19.62 -2.48 -5.44
CA ALA A 100 18.39 -2.74 -6.16
C ALA A 100 17.32 -3.17 -5.16
N LEU A 101 16.13 -2.60 -5.30
CA LEU A 101 14.95 -2.97 -4.53
C LEU A 101 13.88 -3.49 -5.49
N ASN A 102 13.31 -4.64 -5.16
CA ASN A 102 12.16 -5.20 -5.84
C ASN A 102 11.06 -5.50 -4.81
N LEU A 103 10.01 -4.70 -4.84
CA LEU A 103 8.79 -4.89 -4.09
C LEU A 103 7.70 -5.29 -5.07
N VAL A 104 7.02 -6.40 -4.81
CA VAL A 104 5.82 -6.82 -5.55
C VAL A 104 4.75 -7.21 -4.54
N GLY A 105 3.50 -6.86 -4.79
CA GLY A 105 2.42 -7.29 -3.93
C GLY A 105 1.07 -7.28 -4.62
N LYS A 106 0.13 -7.99 -4.00
CA LYS A 106 -1.26 -8.13 -4.43
C LYS A 106 -2.16 -8.05 -3.20
N LEU A 107 -3.31 -7.40 -3.34
CA LEU A 107 -4.38 -7.35 -2.35
C LEU A 107 -5.72 -7.55 -3.07
N SER A 108 -6.43 -8.63 -2.75
CA SER A 108 -7.68 -9.01 -3.42
C SER A 108 -8.81 -9.22 -2.43
N PRO A 109 -10.04 -8.77 -2.75
CA PRO A 109 -11.23 -9.14 -2.00
C PRO A 109 -11.61 -10.61 -2.28
N CYS A 110 -12.02 -11.33 -1.24
CA CYS A 110 -12.51 -12.71 -1.33
C CYS A 110 -13.66 -12.94 -0.35
N GLN A 111 -14.60 -13.82 -0.68
CA GLN A 111 -15.64 -14.26 0.24
C GLN A 111 -15.14 -15.44 1.09
N VAL A 112 -15.28 -15.33 2.40
CA VAL A 112 -14.97 -16.40 3.36
C VAL A 112 -16.17 -16.54 4.28
N ASN A 113 -16.87 -17.69 4.24
CA ASN A 113 -18.05 -17.98 5.06
C ASN A 113 -19.14 -16.87 4.99
N GLY A 114 -19.36 -16.32 3.79
CA GLY A 114 -20.34 -15.25 3.57
C GLY A 114 -19.91 -13.84 4.03
N THR A 115 -18.69 -13.70 4.57
CA THR A 115 -18.10 -12.41 4.93
C THR A 115 -17.03 -12.02 3.90
N THR A 116 -16.97 -10.73 3.55
CA THR A 116 -15.92 -10.21 2.67
C THR A 116 -14.61 -10.06 3.43
N HIS A 117 -13.53 -10.62 2.90
CA HIS A 117 -12.17 -10.53 3.43
C HIS A 117 -11.24 -9.90 2.39
N LEU A 118 -10.23 -9.17 2.84
CA LEU A 118 -9.09 -8.80 1.99
C LEU A 118 -7.94 -9.77 2.27
N LYS A 119 -7.48 -10.46 1.23
CA LYS A 119 -6.27 -11.28 1.28
C LYS A 119 -5.19 -10.62 0.45
N GLY A 120 -4.01 -10.50 1.01
CA GLY A 120 -2.88 -9.92 0.30
C GLY A 120 -1.55 -10.52 0.68
N ARG A 121 -0.58 -10.33 -0.19
CA ARG A 121 0.81 -10.71 0.00
C ARG A 121 1.71 -9.66 -0.63
N ALA A 122 2.80 -9.36 0.05
CA ALA A 122 3.89 -8.57 -0.49
C ALA A 122 5.21 -9.30 -0.29
N ASP A 123 6.05 -9.28 -1.31
CA ASP A 123 7.40 -9.83 -1.34
C ASP A 123 8.37 -8.68 -1.62
N LEU A 124 9.36 -8.53 -0.74
CA LEU A 124 10.37 -7.48 -0.78
C LEU A 124 11.75 -8.11 -0.85
N GLU A 125 12.48 -7.79 -1.91
CA GLU A 125 13.85 -8.17 -2.13
C GLU A 125 14.72 -6.92 -2.21
N VAL A 126 15.90 -6.99 -1.58
CA VAL A 126 16.96 -6.00 -1.74
C VAL A 126 18.25 -6.73 -2.11
N LYS A 127 18.91 -6.27 -3.17
CA LYS A 127 20.28 -6.67 -3.51
C LYS A 127 21.18 -5.47 -3.28
N VAL A 128 22.26 -5.67 -2.54
CA VAL A 128 23.17 -4.58 -2.19
C VAL A 128 24.62 -5.04 -2.14
N GLU A 129 25.54 -4.19 -2.60
CA GLU A 129 26.95 -4.33 -2.25
C GLU A 129 27.25 -3.53 -0.99
N LEU A 130 27.64 -4.22 0.08
CA LEU A 130 27.96 -3.58 1.33
C LEU A 130 29.35 -2.92 1.31
N PRO A 131 29.51 -1.77 2.00
CA PRO A 131 30.80 -1.10 2.10
C PRO A 131 31.82 -1.94 2.88
N GLN A 132 33.09 -1.57 2.75
CA GLN A 132 34.22 -2.32 3.30
C GLN A 132 34.17 -2.52 4.82
N ALA A 133 33.53 -1.58 5.53
CA ALA A 133 33.33 -1.67 6.98
C ALA A 133 32.63 -2.97 7.43
N PHE A 134 31.84 -3.63 6.55
CA PHE A 134 31.14 -4.87 6.87
C PHE A 134 31.86 -6.14 6.40
N TRP A 135 33.07 -6.04 5.82
CA TRP A 135 33.78 -7.22 5.28
C TRP A 135 34.12 -8.28 6.33
N PHE A 136 34.35 -7.86 7.58
CA PHE A 136 34.61 -8.77 8.70
C PHE A 136 33.34 -9.19 9.47
N THR A 137 32.18 -8.66 9.10
CA THR A 137 30.91 -9.10 9.70
C THR A 137 30.46 -10.39 9.02
N PRO A 138 30.14 -11.46 9.77
CA PRO A 138 29.64 -12.69 9.18
C PRO A 138 28.42 -12.46 8.31
N LYS A 139 28.43 -13.00 7.08
CA LYS A 139 27.34 -12.83 6.11
C LYS A 139 25.97 -13.21 6.68
N ALA A 140 25.89 -14.28 7.45
CA ALA A 140 24.66 -14.72 8.11
C ALA A 140 24.07 -13.66 9.06
N PHE A 141 24.92 -12.91 9.78
CA PHE A 141 24.48 -11.85 10.68
C PHE A 141 23.90 -10.65 9.89
N ILE A 142 24.58 -10.28 8.80
CA ILE A 142 24.15 -9.22 7.89
C ILE A 142 22.80 -9.58 7.26
N GLU A 143 22.67 -10.79 6.72
CA GLU A 143 21.44 -11.27 6.09
C GLU A 143 20.29 -11.34 7.09
N ALA A 144 20.52 -11.88 8.29
CA ALA A 144 19.50 -11.90 9.33
C ALA A 144 19.02 -10.49 9.70
N THR A 145 19.96 -9.54 9.85
CA THR A 145 19.64 -8.14 10.16
C THR A 145 18.87 -7.48 9.00
N GLY A 146 19.30 -7.71 7.76
CA GLY A 146 18.67 -7.16 6.56
C GLY A 146 17.26 -7.70 6.36
N ASN A 147 17.08 -9.01 6.47
CA ASN A 147 15.78 -9.68 6.40
C ASN A 147 14.84 -9.18 7.51
N GLY A 148 15.36 -8.99 8.72
CA GLY A 148 14.63 -8.40 9.85
C GLY A 148 14.15 -6.97 9.56
N LEU A 149 15.02 -6.14 8.98
CA LEU A 149 14.66 -4.78 8.57
C LEU A 149 13.54 -4.80 7.51
N LEU A 150 13.69 -5.60 6.44
CA LEU A 150 12.68 -5.69 5.39
C LEU A 150 11.33 -6.19 5.94
N LYS A 151 11.36 -7.19 6.83
CA LYS A 151 10.16 -7.68 7.53
C LYS A 151 9.49 -6.59 8.36
N SER A 152 10.26 -5.74 9.05
CA SER A 152 9.70 -4.62 9.83
C SER A 152 8.95 -3.61 8.96
N VAL A 153 9.45 -3.35 7.74
CA VAL A 153 8.80 -2.47 6.76
C VAL A 153 7.47 -3.06 6.32
N LEU A 154 7.47 -4.35 5.93
CA LEU A 154 6.25 -5.04 5.53
C LEU A 154 5.22 -5.16 6.66
N LEU A 155 5.66 -5.36 7.91
CA LEU A 155 4.79 -5.36 9.08
C LEU A 155 4.14 -3.99 9.32
N THR A 156 4.89 -2.92 9.12
CA THR A 156 4.35 -1.56 9.22
C THR A 156 3.25 -1.34 8.17
N ILE A 157 3.48 -1.78 6.92
CA ILE A 157 2.48 -1.69 5.84
C ILE A 157 1.24 -2.53 6.19
N LYS A 158 1.43 -3.76 6.70
CA LYS A 158 0.34 -4.63 7.16
C LYS A 158 -0.51 -3.94 8.23
N GLN A 159 0.11 -3.33 9.23
CA GLN A 159 -0.62 -2.60 10.28
C GLN A 159 -1.44 -1.45 9.69
N ARG A 160 -0.87 -0.67 8.77
CA ARG A 160 -1.62 0.41 8.13
C ARG A 160 -2.79 -0.10 7.29
N LEU A 161 -2.64 -1.23 6.60
CA LEU A 161 -3.76 -1.89 5.91
C LEU A 161 -4.87 -2.30 6.90
N MET A 162 -4.52 -2.84 8.06
CA MET A 162 -5.52 -3.29 9.04
C MET A 162 -6.30 -2.12 9.67
N TYR A 163 -5.64 -0.99 9.92
CA TYR A 163 -6.26 0.12 10.65
C TYR A 163 -6.67 1.29 9.75
N GLN A 164 -5.76 1.78 8.91
CA GLN A 164 -5.98 3.00 8.12
C GLN A 164 -6.89 2.74 6.92
N LEU A 165 -6.68 1.65 6.18
CA LEU A 165 -7.54 1.33 5.04
C LEU A 165 -8.99 1.09 5.46
N LEU A 166 -9.22 0.31 6.52
CA LEU A 166 -10.59 0.06 7.01
C LEU A 166 -11.27 1.34 7.51
N SER A 167 -10.52 2.20 8.21
CA SER A 167 -11.03 3.49 8.68
C SER A 167 -11.39 4.41 7.50
N ASP A 168 -10.51 4.47 6.51
CA ASP A 168 -10.73 5.29 5.31
C ASP A 168 -11.90 4.77 4.46
N TYR A 169 -12.00 3.46 4.27
CA TYR A 169 -13.11 2.81 3.58
C TYR A 169 -14.46 3.14 4.23
N ARG A 170 -14.58 3.04 5.56
CA ARG A 170 -15.81 3.42 6.27
C ARG A 170 -16.18 4.87 6.04
N ARG A 171 -15.21 5.80 6.15
CA ARG A 171 -15.47 7.23 5.89
C ARG A 171 -15.94 7.46 4.45
N TRP A 172 -15.28 6.83 3.49
CA TRP A 172 -15.63 6.95 2.09
C TRP A 172 -17.03 6.40 1.78
N ALA A 173 -17.36 5.20 2.26
CA ALA A 173 -18.67 4.58 2.04
C ALA A 173 -19.81 5.45 2.60
N ASN A 174 -19.58 6.08 3.76
CA ASN A 174 -20.56 6.99 4.36
C ASN A 174 -20.77 8.29 3.58
N THR A 175 -19.72 8.81 2.90
CA THR A 175 -19.88 9.99 2.03
C THR A 175 -20.65 9.68 0.75
N TRP A 176 -20.59 8.43 0.27
CA TRP A 176 -21.29 8.01 -0.94
C TRP A 176 -22.81 7.99 -0.75
N ASN A 177 -23.29 7.60 0.44
CA ASN A 177 -24.71 7.63 0.79
C ASN A 177 -25.33 9.04 0.74
N GLN A 178 -24.52 10.11 0.80
CA GLN A 178 -25.02 11.49 0.74
C GLN A 178 -25.16 12.03 -0.70
N GLN A 179 -24.72 11.27 -1.71
CA GLN A 179 -24.80 11.69 -3.13
C GLN A 179 -26.00 11.10 -3.88
N THR A 180 -26.74 10.15 -3.29
CA THR A 180 -28.04 9.71 -3.80
C THR A 180 -29.13 10.69 -3.36
N PRO A 181 -29.73 11.49 -4.27
CA PRO A 181 -30.89 12.29 -3.92
C PRO A 181 -32.02 11.36 -3.46
N PRO A 182 -32.85 11.75 -2.47
CA PRO A 182 -34.01 10.96 -2.09
C PRO A 182 -34.91 10.74 -3.32
N PRO A 183 -35.56 9.58 -3.45
CA PRO A 183 -36.51 9.35 -4.54
C PRO A 183 -37.57 10.46 -4.50
N GLN A 184 -37.65 11.24 -5.59
CA GLN A 184 -38.68 12.24 -5.76
C GLN A 184 -40.02 11.52 -5.80
N VAL A 185 -40.84 11.72 -4.76
CA VAL A 185 -42.22 11.22 -4.73
C VAL A 185 -42.95 11.88 -5.91
N PRO A 186 -43.58 11.13 -6.82
CA PRO A 186 -44.35 11.72 -7.91
C PRO A 186 -45.49 12.54 -7.32
N VAL A 187 -45.44 13.86 -7.49
CA VAL A 187 -46.56 14.74 -7.15
C VAL A 187 -47.63 14.47 -8.19
N LEU A 188 -48.69 13.76 -7.77
CA LEU A 188 -49.90 13.57 -8.56
C LEU A 188 -50.48 14.95 -8.92
N PRO A 189 -50.76 15.24 -10.20
CA PRO A 189 -51.41 16.48 -10.58
C PRO A 189 -52.81 16.51 -9.97
N ALA A 190 -53.11 17.57 -9.22
CA ALA A 190 -54.44 17.80 -8.67
C ALA A 190 -55.42 18.04 -9.85
N ASP A 191 -56.47 17.22 -9.89
CA ASP A 191 -57.59 17.41 -10.81
C ASP A 191 -58.13 18.84 -10.68
N SER A 192 -58.15 19.54 -11.81
CA SER A 192 -58.82 20.84 -11.92
C SER A 192 -60.32 20.60 -12.04
N PRO A 193 -61.18 21.31 -11.27
CA PRO A 193 -62.61 21.19 -11.46
C PRO A 193 -63.02 21.93 -12.75
N SER A 194 -63.67 21.21 -13.65
CA SER A 194 -64.34 21.75 -14.83
C SER A 194 -65.42 22.75 -14.43
N ALA A 195 -65.45 23.89 -15.11
CA ALA A 195 -66.55 24.86 -15.09
C ALA A 195 -67.77 24.37 -15.89
#